data_AF-A0A3C1VW09-F1
#
_entry.id   AF-A0A3C1VW09-F1
#
_cell.length_a   1.000
_cell.length_b   1.000
_cell.length_c   1.000
_cell.angle_alpha   90.00
_cell.angle_beta   90.00
_cell.angle_gamma   90.00
#
_symmetry.space_group_name_H-M   'P 1'
#
loop_
_entity.id
_entity.type
_entity.pdbx_description
1 polymer ?
#
loop_
_entity_poly.entity_id
_entity_poly.type
_entity_poly.pdbx_seq_one_letter_code
_entity_poly.pdbx_strand_id
1 'polypeptide(L)'
;GGHRVPAITNRLLGMRKLQQAGWPVAIRFEPVIAEPEVENNYARLFQQVFSTLNGELMHSVSLGEFRLPTDFHKKMVKLYPEEGLLARETICSDGMVSLAGGGAEMMQAIESRLLTHVDSSRYYRCA
;
A
#
# COMPACT_ATOMS: atom_id res chain seq x y z
N GLY A 1 -2.21 2.47 -22.94
CA GLY A 1 -0.75 2.62 -22.78
C GLY A 1 -0.33 1.90 -21.52
N GLY A 2 0.52 0.88 -21.62
CA GLY A 2 0.85 0.03 -20.48
C GLY A 2 1.76 0.74 -19.48
N HIS A 3 1.29 0.86 -18.23
CA HIS A 3 2.17 1.10 -17.09
C HIS A 3 3.18 -0.06 -17.03
N ARG A 4 4.42 0.16 -17.49
CA ARG A 4 5.50 -0.84 -17.52
C ARG A 4 6.07 -1.07 -16.13
N VAL A 5 5.25 -1.62 -15.24
CA VAL A 5 5.67 -2.12 -13.92
C VAL A 5 5.82 -3.63 -14.02
N PRO A 6 6.91 -4.23 -13.50
CA PRO A 6 7.05 -5.67 -13.47
C PRO A 6 5.86 -6.32 -12.76
N ALA A 7 5.39 -7.45 -13.28
CA ALA A 7 4.39 -8.27 -12.62
C ALA A 7 4.81 -8.53 -11.16
N ILE A 8 3.84 -8.58 -10.25
CA ILE A 8 4.08 -8.79 -8.82
C ILE A 8 4.97 -10.01 -8.57
N THR A 9 4.77 -11.10 -9.32
CA THR A 9 5.58 -12.32 -9.26
C THR A 9 7.07 -12.05 -9.50
N ASN A 10 7.40 -11.23 -10.51
CA ASN A 10 8.80 -10.91 -10.82
C ASN A 10 9.43 -10.05 -9.72
N ARG A 11 8.67 -9.12 -9.14
CA ARG A 11 9.12 -8.30 -8.00
C ARG A 11 9.43 -9.18 -6.79
N LEU A 12 8.53 -10.11 -6.45
CA LEU A 12 8.69 -11.04 -5.33
C LEU A 12 9.89 -11.98 -5.52
N LEU A 13 10.10 -12.50 -6.73
CA LEU A 13 11.26 -13.33 -7.03
C LEU A 13 12.59 -12.57 -6.85
N GLY A 14 12.64 -11.30 -7.25
CA GLY A 14 13.80 -10.44 -7.00
C GLY A 14 14.05 -10.23 -5.51
N MET A 15 13.00 -9.88 -4.75
CA MET A 15 13.08 -9.72 -3.30
C MET A 15 13.51 -10.99 -2.57
N ARG A 16 13.03 -12.16 -3.00
CA ARG A 16 13.43 -13.46 -2.44
C ARG A 16 14.93 -13.71 -2.64
N LYS A 17 15.48 -13.43 -3.82
CA LYS A 17 16.92 -13.55 -4.09
C LYS A 17 17.75 -12.64 -3.17
N LEU A 18 17.27 -11.42 -2.90
CA LEU A 18 17.91 -10.51 -1.96
C LEU A 18 17.91 -11.08 -0.54
N GLN A 19 16.77 -11.58 -0.05
CA GLN A 19 16.70 -12.24 1.27
C GLN A 19 17.65 -13.45 1.34
N GLN A 20 17.69 -14.28 0.30
CA GLN A 20 18.57 -15.45 0.23
C GLN A 20 20.06 -15.09 0.24
N ALA A 21 20.41 -13.93 -0.31
CA ALA A 21 21.76 -13.40 -0.28
C ALA A 21 22.07 -12.58 0.99
N GLY A 22 21.16 -12.57 1.98
CA GLY A 22 21.36 -11.88 3.27
C GLY A 22 21.13 -10.38 3.23
N TRP A 23 20.60 -9.83 2.13
CA TRP A 23 20.32 -8.40 2.03
C TRP A 23 19.06 -8.02 2.83
N PRO A 24 19.08 -6.87 3.53
CA PRO A 24 17.88 -6.33 4.14
C PRO A 24 16.86 -5.95 3.07
N VAL A 25 15.63 -6.45 3.21
CA VAL A 25 14.52 -6.13 2.30
C VAL A 25 13.44 -5.39 3.07
N ALA A 26 12.95 -4.30 2.51
CA ALA A 26 11.85 -3.53 3.06
C ALA A 26 10.70 -3.40 2.05
N ILE A 27 9.46 -3.43 2.52
CA ILE A 27 8.25 -3.36 1.69
C ILE A 27 7.37 -2.20 2.15
N ARG A 28 6.79 -1.50 1.18
CA ARG A 28 5.87 -0.39 1.39
C ARG A 28 4.53 -0.72 0.74
N PHE A 29 3.51 -0.94 1.54
CA PHE A 29 2.14 -1.18 1.08
C PHE A 29 1.38 0.15 1.06
N GLU A 30 1.83 1.05 0.18
CA GLU A 30 1.31 2.41 0.08
C GLU A 30 1.29 2.89 -1.38
N PRO A 31 0.29 3.69 -1.78
CA PRO A 31 -0.89 4.05 -0.99
C PRO A 31 -1.94 2.93 -0.93
N VAL A 32 -2.56 2.75 0.23
CA VAL A 32 -3.81 1.99 0.39
C VAL A 32 -4.93 2.82 -0.22
N ILE A 33 -5.54 2.28 -1.26
CA ILE A 33 -6.70 2.88 -1.93
C ILE A 33 -7.96 2.35 -1.26
N ALA A 34 -8.72 3.22 -0.59
CA ALA A 34 -10.02 2.83 -0.06
C ALA A 34 -10.92 2.41 -1.21
N GLU A 35 -11.53 1.23 -1.18
CA GLU A 35 -12.45 0.71 -2.19
C GLU A 35 -13.24 -0.47 -1.61
N PRO A 36 -14.35 -0.90 -2.24
CA PRO A 36 -15.03 -2.11 -1.84
C PRO A 36 -14.07 -3.30 -1.83
N GLU A 37 -14.16 -4.13 -0.79
CA GLU A 37 -13.28 -5.29 -0.55
C GLU A 37 -11.80 -5.01 -0.29
N VAL A 38 -11.39 -3.75 -0.08
CA VAL A 38 -9.97 -3.40 0.15
C VAL A 38 -9.28 -4.30 1.19
N GLU A 39 -9.94 -4.61 2.31
CA GLU A 39 -9.40 -5.52 3.32
C GLU A 39 -9.13 -6.93 2.79
N ASN A 40 -10.05 -7.49 2.00
CA ASN A 40 -9.90 -8.82 1.40
C ASN A 40 -8.85 -8.82 0.30
N ASN A 41 -8.77 -7.74 -0.48
CA ASN A 41 -7.75 -7.54 -1.49
C ASN A 41 -6.36 -7.53 -0.85
N TYR A 42 -6.19 -6.80 0.25
CA TYR A 42 -4.93 -6.78 1.01
C TYR A 42 -4.64 -8.11 1.70
N ALA A 43 -5.64 -8.82 2.23
CA ALA A 43 -5.45 -10.16 2.78
C ALA A 43 -4.83 -11.12 1.76
N ARG A 44 -5.40 -11.15 0.53
CA ARG A 44 -4.88 -11.98 -0.58
C ARG A 44 -3.48 -11.53 -1.00
N LEU A 45 -3.23 -10.23 -1.03
CA LEU A 45 -1.92 -9.67 -1.33
C LEU A 45 -0.87 -10.11 -0.31
N PHE A 46 -1.15 -10.00 0.99
CA PHE A 46 -0.22 -10.43 2.04
C PHE A 46 0.06 -11.93 1.96
N GLN A 47 -0.96 -12.75 1.74
CA GLN A 47 -0.77 -14.19 1.52
C GLN A 47 0.16 -14.47 0.33
N GLN A 48 -0.01 -13.76 -0.79
CA GLN A 48 0.86 -13.91 -1.95
C GLN A 48 2.30 -13.45 -1.66
N VAL A 49 2.48 -12.33 -0.97
CA VAL A 49 3.80 -11.79 -0.63
C VAL A 49 4.55 -12.73 0.31
N PHE A 50 3.93 -13.10 1.43
CA PHE A 50 4.58 -13.86 2.51
C PHE A 50 4.54 -15.38 2.31
N SER A 51 3.90 -15.88 1.25
CA SER A 51 4.18 -17.23 0.73
C SER A 51 5.47 -17.30 -0.07
N THR A 52 6.01 -16.15 -0.51
CA THR A 52 7.27 -16.07 -1.28
C THR A 52 8.44 -15.54 -0.44
N LEU A 53 8.17 -14.59 0.46
CA LEU A 53 9.15 -13.92 1.31
C LEU A 53 9.03 -14.39 2.75
N ASN A 54 10.15 -14.44 3.46
CA ASN A 54 10.11 -14.68 4.91
C ASN A 54 9.86 -13.36 5.65
N GLY A 55 8.69 -13.24 6.27
CA GLY A 55 8.29 -12.06 7.05
C GLY A 55 9.18 -11.77 8.25
N GLU A 56 9.77 -12.80 8.87
CA GLU A 56 10.68 -12.65 10.01
C GLU A 56 12.02 -12.00 9.61
N LEU A 57 12.38 -12.08 8.32
CA LEU A 57 13.61 -11.50 7.77
C LEU A 57 13.39 -10.11 7.17
N MET A 58 12.19 -9.53 7.30
CA MET A 58 11.91 -8.19 6.76
C MET A 58 12.63 -7.10 7.53
N HIS A 59 13.49 -6.32 6.88
CA HIS A 59 14.08 -5.17 7.54
C HIS A 59 13.01 -4.22 8.06
N SER A 60 12.04 -3.86 7.22
CA SER A 60 10.85 -3.13 7.67
C SER A 60 9.68 -3.19 6.70
N VAL A 61 8.47 -3.08 7.22
CA VAL A 61 7.22 -3.05 6.43
C VAL A 61 6.36 -1.86 6.83
N SER A 62 5.73 -1.19 5.85
CA SER A 62 4.80 -0.08 6.13
C SER A 62 3.45 -0.24 5.46
N LEU A 63 2.44 0.39 6.06
CA LEU A 63 1.13 0.67 5.48
C LEU A 63 0.86 2.17 5.54
N GLY A 64 0.43 2.74 4.44
CA GLY A 64 0.09 4.16 4.33
C GLY A 64 -1.15 4.35 3.46
N GLU A 65 -2.12 5.10 3.94
CA GLU A 65 -3.34 5.42 3.18
C GLU A 65 -3.03 6.40 2.04
N PHE A 66 -3.82 6.35 0.96
CA PHE A 66 -3.81 7.40 -0.05
C PHE A 66 -4.08 8.78 0.57
N ARG A 67 -3.09 9.65 0.47
CA ARG A 67 -3.18 11.07 0.84
C ARG A 67 -2.40 11.92 -0.16
N LEU A 68 -2.96 13.05 -0.55
CA LEU A 68 -2.29 14.05 -1.40
C LEU A 68 -2.50 15.46 -0.84
N PRO A 69 -1.52 16.37 -0.95
CA PRO A 69 -1.78 17.78 -0.66
C PRO A 69 -2.89 18.34 -1.55
N THR A 70 -3.79 19.15 -0.98
CA THR A 70 -4.98 19.67 -1.69
C THR A 70 -4.64 20.39 -2.99
N ASP A 71 -3.58 21.18 -3.02
CA ASP A 71 -3.16 21.90 -4.23
C ASP A 71 -2.61 20.97 -5.30
N PHE A 72 -2.02 19.84 -4.90
CA PHE A 72 -1.55 18.83 -5.83
C PHE A 72 -2.72 18.04 -6.42
N HIS A 73 -3.70 17.66 -5.59
CA HIS A 73 -4.95 17.03 -6.05
C HIS A 73 -5.67 17.90 -7.09
N LYS A 74 -5.84 19.20 -6.83
CA LYS A 74 -6.47 20.15 -7.77
C LYS A 74 -5.73 20.23 -9.12
N LYS A 75 -4.40 20.15 -9.12
CA LYS A 75 -3.59 20.13 -10.35
C LYS A 75 -3.78 18.81 -11.10
N MET A 76 -3.75 17.68 -10.40
CA MET A 76 -3.91 16.34 -10.96
C MET A 76 -5.27 16.17 -11.65
N VAL A 77 -6.38 16.56 -11.00
CA VAL A 77 -7.74 16.48 -11.57
C VAL A 77 -7.85 17.30 -12.87
N LYS A 78 -7.20 18.47 -12.95
CA LYS A 78 -7.20 19.30 -14.16
C LYS A 78 -6.40 18.69 -15.31
N LEU A 79 -5.30 18.00 -15.00
CA LEU A 79 -4.42 17.38 -16.00
C LEU A 79 -4.98 16.05 -16.50
N TYR A 80 -5.68 15.31 -15.63
CA TYR A 80 -6.19 13.97 -15.91
C TYR A 80 -7.67 13.86 -15.51
N PRO A 81 -8.57 14.60 -16.19
CA PRO A 81 -10.00 14.63 -15.82
C PRO A 81 -10.70 13.28 -15.98
N GLU A 82 -10.18 12.42 -16.86
CA GLU A 82 -10.70 11.06 -17.11
C GLU A 82 -10.13 10.00 -16.14
N GLU A 83 -9.21 10.37 -15.25
CA GLU A 83 -8.60 9.42 -14.31
C GLU A 83 -9.60 9.07 -13.21
N GLY A 84 -10.17 7.86 -13.30
CA GLY A 84 -11.26 7.42 -12.44
C GLY A 84 -10.97 7.52 -10.94
N LEU A 85 -9.71 7.32 -10.51
CA LEU A 85 -9.30 7.47 -9.11
C LEU A 85 -9.49 8.91 -8.60
N LEU A 86 -9.17 9.91 -9.44
CA LEU A 86 -9.22 11.33 -9.10
C LEU A 86 -10.64 11.91 -9.16
N ALA A 87 -11.56 11.21 -9.83
CA ALA A 87 -12.97 11.57 -9.90
C ALA A 87 -13.80 11.04 -8.70
N ARG A 88 -13.18 10.23 -7.82
CA ARG A 88 -13.86 9.65 -6.66
C ARG A 88 -14.13 10.71 -5.61
N GLU A 89 -15.14 10.46 -4.77
CA GLU A 89 -15.42 11.29 -3.62
C GLU A 89 -14.23 11.33 -2.66
N THR A 90 -13.88 12.53 -2.19
CA THR A 90 -12.69 12.77 -1.37
C THR A 90 -13.04 13.53 -0.08
N ILE A 91 -12.28 13.26 0.98
CA ILE A 91 -12.33 14.00 2.24
C ILE A 91 -11.09 14.88 2.33
N CYS A 92 -11.26 16.14 2.73
CA CYS A 92 -10.15 17.08 2.95
C CYS A 92 -10.03 17.40 4.44
N SER A 93 -8.85 17.18 5.02
CA SER A 93 -8.50 17.56 6.39
C SER A 93 -7.05 18.04 6.43
N ASP A 94 -6.78 19.12 7.14
CA ASP A 94 -5.41 19.65 7.37
C ASP A 94 -4.57 19.83 6.09
N GLY A 95 -5.20 20.27 5.00
CA GLY A 95 -4.52 20.49 3.71
C GLY A 95 -4.19 19.21 2.93
N MET A 96 -4.70 18.07 3.38
CA MET A 96 -4.54 16.76 2.75
C MET A 96 -5.89 16.22 2.27
N VAL A 97 -5.86 15.51 1.14
CA VAL A 97 -7.01 14.88 0.48
C VAL A 97 -6.85 13.37 0.56
N SER A 98 -7.85 12.69 1.11
CA SER A 98 -8.01 11.23 1.12
C SER A 98 -9.25 10.83 0.34
N LEU A 99 -9.39 9.53 0.02
CA LEU A 99 -10.61 9.00 -0.58
C LEU A 99 -11.69 8.78 0.49
N ALA A 100 -12.95 9.06 0.14
CA ALA A 100 -14.08 8.68 0.97
C ALA A 100 -14.17 7.15 1.12
N GLY A 101 -14.65 6.69 2.28
CA GLY A 101 -14.66 5.27 2.67
C GLY A 101 -13.32 4.74 3.20
N GLY A 102 -12.29 5.59 3.26
CA GLY A 102 -11.05 5.31 3.94
C GLY A 102 -11.09 5.59 5.45
N GLY A 103 -9.93 5.75 6.06
CA GLY A 103 -9.76 6.16 7.46
C GLY A 103 -9.23 5.09 8.39
N ALA A 104 -9.22 5.42 9.69
CA ALA A 104 -8.50 4.68 10.72
C ALA A 104 -8.98 3.24 10.90
N GLU A 105 -10.30 2.99 10.86
CA GLU A 105 -10.87 1.65 11.04
C GLU A 105 -10.46 0.70 9.91
N MET A 106 -10.64 1.13 8.65
CA MET A 106 -10.17 0.38 7.48
C MET A 106 -8.68 0.08 7.57
N MET A 107 -7.88 1.10 7.89
CA MET A 107 -6.44 0.94 8.01
C MET A 107 -6.07 -0.03 9.13
N GLN A 108 -6.75 0.02 10.28
CA GLN A 108 -6.53 -0.90 11.40
C GLN A 108 -6.86 -2.35 11.02
N ALA A 109 -7.95 -2.58 10.29
CA ALA A 109 -8.31 -3.92 9.82
C ALA A 109 -7.25 -4.51 8.87
N ILE A 110 -6.72 -3.71 7.94
CA ILE A 110 -5.64 -4.13 7.04
C ILE A 110 -4.35 -4.40 7.82
N GLU A 111 -4.02 -3.53 8.78
CA GLU A 111 -2.85 -3.67 9.65
C GLU A 111 -2.91 -4.96 10.49
N SER A 112 -4.04 -5.30 11.09
CA SER A 112 -4.20 -6.56 11.83
C SER A 112 -3.90 -7.77 10.95
N ARG A 113 -4.28 -7.74 9.67
CA ARG A 113 -3.97 -8.81 8.70
C ARG A 113 -2.49 -8.84 8.32
N LEU A 114 -1.83 -7.68 8.20
CA LEU A 114 -0.39 -7.64 7.92
C LEU A 114 0.42 -8.23 9.08
N LEU A 115 0.05 -7.90 10.32
CA LEU A 115 0.76 -8.34 11.52
C LEU A 115 0.66 -9.85 11.78
N THR A 116 -0.19 -10.59 11.07
CA THR A 116 -0.15 -12.06 11.10
C THR A 116 1.02 -12.65 10.31
N HIS A 117 1.72 -11.82 9.51
CA HIS A 117 2.79 -12.26 8.63
C HIS A 117 4.16 -11.68 8.98
N VAL A 118 4.23 -10.64 9.80
CA VAL A 118 5.48 -9.93 10.14
C VAL A 118 5.54 -9.63 11.64
N ASP A 119 6.75 -9.57 12.16
CA ASP A 119 6.98 -9.09 13.53
C ASP A 119 6.59 -7.61 13.66
N SER A 120 5.85 -7.26 14.71
CA SER A 120 5.38 -5.90 14.93
C SER A 120 6.52 -4.89 15.13
N SER A 121 7.69 -5.32 15.60
CA SER A 121 8.89 -4.46 15.72
C SER A 121 9.46 -4.02 14.38
N ARG A 122 9.13 -4.73 13.29
CA ARG A 122 9.54 -4.42 11.91
C ARG A 122 8.49 -3.59 11.17
N TYR A 123 7.30 -3.44 11.76
CA TYR A 123 6.21 -2.71 11.15
C TYR A 123 6.17 -1.25 11.62
N TYR A 124 5.81 -0.35 10.71
CA TYR A 124 5.45 1.03 11.06
C TYR A 124 4.30 1.55 10.19
N ARG A 125 3.38 2.30 10.80
CA ARG A 125 2.33 3.01 10.08
C ARG A 125 2.88 4.31 9.49
N CYS A 126 2.67 4.53 8.20
CA CYS A 126 2.94 5.81 7.57
C CYS A 126 1.78 6.76 7.88
N ALA A 127 2.09 7.89 8.52
CA ALA A 127 1.17 8.96 8.84
C ALA A 127 0.98 9.89 7.63
#